data_AF-A0A7R9N456-F1
#
_entry.id   AF-A0A7R9N456-F1
#
_cell.length_a   1.000
_cell.length_b   1.000
_cell.length_c   1.000
_cell.angle_alpha   90.00
_cell.angle_beta   90.00
_cell.angle_gamma   90.00
#
_symmetry.space_group_name_H-M   'P 1'
#
loop_
_entity.id
_entity.type
_entity.pdbx_description
1 polymer ?
#
loop_
_entity_poly.entity_id
_entity_poly.type
_entity_poly.pdbx_seq_one_letter_code
_entity_poly.pdbx_strand_id
1 'polypeptide(L)'
;MDIRVLSKRENELELRIAGETHSLMNLLKVELLNDEQIDVATYDIKHTTIGDPVLFVRTVSDRDPIDAVIEASKRIDALCEDFKEAFERVEPPGDEG
;
A
#
# COMPACT_ATOMS: atom_id res chain seq x y z
N MET A 1 -13.99 -2.65 -1.86
CA MET A 1 -12.95 -1.70 -2.27
C MET A 1 -13.23 -1.25 -3.69
N ASP A 2 -13.21 0.07 -3.93
CA ASP A 2 -13.42 0.69 -5.24
C ASP A 2 -12.26 1.63 -5.54
N ILE A 3 -11.52 1.42 -6.63
CA ILE A 3 -10.37 2.25 -7.01
C ILE A 3 -10.73 3.15 -8.19
N ARG A 4 -10.38 4.44 -8.09
CA ARG A 4 -10.50 5.39 -9.20
C ARG A 4 -9.24 6.23 -9.35
N VAL A 5 -8.74 6.32 -10.58
CA VAL A 5 -7.70 7.29 -10.93
C VAL A 5 -8.32 8.68 -10.96
N LEU A 6 -7.81 9.59 -10.12
CA LEU A 6 -8.23 10.99 -10.10
C LEU A 6 -7.38 11.84 -11.07
N SER A 7 -6.08 11.56 -11.11
CA SER A 7 -5.10 12.24 -11.96
C SER A 7 -3.95 11.29 -12.28
N LYS A 8 -3.48 11.30 -13.53
CA LYS A 8 -2.23 10.64 -13.95
C LYS A 8 -1.43 11.62 -14.79
N ARG A 9 -0.18 11.84 -14.41
CA ARG A 9 0.85 12.53 -15.20
C ARG A 9 1.98 11.53 -15.49
N GLU A 10 3.07 12.01 -16.07
CA GLU A 10 4.22 11.18 -16.46
C GLU A 10 4.81 10.41 -15.27
N ASN A 11 5.05 11.09 -14.16
CA ASN A 11 5.64 10.52 -12.94
C ASN A 11 4.79 10.72 -11.68
N GLU A 12 3.54 11.22 -11.82
CA GLU A 12 2.64 11.47 -10.69
C GLU A 12 1.30 10.75 -10.87
N LEU A 13 0.75 10.25 -9.77
CA LEU A 13 -0.52 9.54 -9.73
C LEU A 13 -1.32 9.90 -8.48
N GLU A 14 -2.60 10.19 -8.67
CA GLU A 14 -3.60 10.31 -7.60
C GLU A 14 -4.66 9.22 -7.74
N LEU A 15 -4.83 8.41 -6.69
CA LEU A 15 -5.83 7.34 -6.62
C LEU A 15 -6.78 7.56 -5.45
N ARG A 16 -8.09 7.54 -5.72
CA ARG A 16 -9.10 7.36 -4.67
C ARG A 16 -9.32 5.87 -4.44
N ILE A 17 -9.22 5.43 -3.19
CA ILE A 17 -9.42 4.03 -2.79
C ILE A 17 -10.57 3.97 -1.79
N ALA A 18 -11.79 3.83 -2.30
CA ALA A 18 -13.00 3.85 -1.49
C ALA A 18 -13.22 2.53 -0.74
N GLY A 19 -13.70 2.65 0.49
CA GLY A 19 -13.93 1.53 1.40
C GLY A 19 -12.70 1.08 2.20
N GLU A 20 -11.59 1.80 2.11
CA GLU A 20 -10.34 1.52 2.84
C GLU A 20 -10.03 2.64 3.85
N THR A 21 -9.23 2.30 4.86
CA THR A 21 -8.91 3.20 5.99
C THR A 21 -7.39 3.35 6.19
N HIS A 22 -6.98 4.05 7.26
CA HIS A 22 -5.58 4.30 7.58
C HIS A 22 -4.70 3.06 7.63
N SER A 23 -5.22 1.87 8.00
CA SER A 23 -4.41 0.65 8.10
C SER A 23 -3.79 0.26 6.76
N LEU A 24 -4.62 0.00 5.73
CA LEU A 24 -4.12 -0.34 4.40
C LEU A 24 -3.33 0.81 3.79
N MET A 25 -3.84 2.04 3.93
CA MET A 25 -3.19 3.21 3.33
C MET A 25 -1.80 3.48 3.91
N ASN A 26 -1.62 3.26 5.22
CA ASN A 26 -0.31 3.41 5.85
C ASN A 26 0.65 2.30 5.45
N LEU A 27 0.17 1.05 5.34
CA LEU A 27 0.99 -0.06 4.84
C LEU A 27 1.46 0.20 3.40
N LEU A 28 0.54 0.58 2.51
CA LEU A 28 0.86 0.91 1.13
C LEU A 28 1.85 2.08 1.02
N LYS A 29 1.65 3.14 1.81
CA LYS A 29 2.58 4.27 1.88
C LYS A 29 3.97 3.83 2.32
N VAL A 30 4.10 3.03 3.38
CA VAL A 30 5.40 2.56 3.88
C VAL A 30 6.10 1.71 2.82
N GLU A 31 5.37 0.78 2.18
CA GLU A 31 5.95 -0.08 1.15
C GLU A 31 6.33 0.64 -0.14
N LEU A 32 5.63 1.73 -0.47
CA LEU A 32 6.04 2.63 -1.54
C LEU A 32 7.33 3.39 -1.15
N LEU A 33 7.41 3.92 0.07
CA LEU A 33 8.60 4.65 0.54
C LEU A 33 9.83 3.76 0.74
N ASN A 34 9.68 2.43 0.77
CA ASN A 34 10.80 1.48 0.77
C ASN A 34 11.46 1.34 -0.62
N ASP A 35 10.84 1.84 -1.69
CA ASP A 35 11.38 1.81 -3.04
C ASP A 35 12.15 3.09 -3.34
N GLU A 36 13.44 2.96 -3.66
CA GLU A 36 14.34 4.10 -3.95
C GLU A 36 13.93 4.90 -5.19
N GLN A 37 13.05 4.37 -6.04
CA GLN A 37 12.49 5.05 -7.21
C GLN A 37 11.23 5.88 -6.88
N ILE A 38 10.83 5.96 -5.61
CA ILE A 38 9.73 6.81 -5.14
C ILE A 38 10.29 8.10 -4.54
N ASP A 39 9.92 9.23 -5.15
CA ASP A 39 10.23 10.57 -4.62
C ASP A 39 9.29 10.94 -3.47
N VAL A 40 7.99 10.65 -3.63
CA VAL A 40 6.95 11.00 -2.67
C VAL A 40 5.87 9.94 -2.67
N ALA A 41 5.50 9.44 -1.49
CA ALA A 41 4.26 8.70 -1.29
C ALA A 41 3.56 9.20 -0.03
N THR A 42 2.30 9.58 -0.18
CA THR A 42 1.46 10.02 0.94
C THR A 42 0.00 9.72 0.64
N TYR A 43 -0.85 9.83 1.64
CA TYR A 43 -2.29 9.80 1.43
C TYR A 43 -2.97 10.83 2.35
N ASP A 44 -4.10 11.33 1.89
CA ASP A 44 -4.94 12.25 2.65
C ASP A 44 -6.37 11.72 2.72
N ILE A 45 -7.03 11.95 3.85
CA ILE A 45 -8.47 11.72 4.03
C ILE A 45 -9.11 13.09 4.27
N LYS A 46 -9.68 13.68 3.20
CA LYS A 46 -10.21 15.06 3.22
C LYS A 46 -11.19 15.34 4.37
N HIS A 47 -11.97 14.33 4.77
CA HIS A 47 -12.86 14.40 5.93
C HIS A 47 -12.65 13.18 6.81
N THR A 48 -12.06 13.38 7.99
CA THR A 48 -11.61 12.31 8.91
C THR A 48 -12.68 11.28 9.28
N THR A 49 -13.97 11.62 9.19
CA THR A 49 -15.07 10.74 9.57
C THR A 49 -15.72 9.99 8.39
N ILE A 50 -15.60 10.47 7.14
CA ILE A 50 -16.40 9.99 5.99
C ILE A 50 -15.61 9.98 4.66
N GLY A 51 -14.40 10.54 4.64
CA GLY A 51 -13.61 10.66 3.42
C GLY A 51 -13.04 9.32 2.99
N ASP A 52 -13.13 9.02 1.70
CA ASP A 52 -12.28 7.98 1.11
C ASP A 52 -10.84 8.52 1.00
N PRO A 53 -9.83 7.69 1.28
CA PRO A 53 -8.45 8.08 1.13
C PRO A 53 -8.10 8.36 -0.33
N VAL A 54 -7.28 9.40 -0.52
CA VAL A 54 -6.62 9.72 -1.78
C VAL A 54 -5.13 9.49 -1.60
N LEU A 55 -4.61 8.48 -2.27
CA LEU A 55 -3.18 8.23 -2.40
C LEU A 55 -2.59 9.20 -3.42
N PHE A 56 -1.46 9.80 -3.07
CA PHE A 56 -0.60 10.52 -4.00
C PHE A 56 0.76 9.82 -4.06
N VAL A 57 1.22 9.51 -5.26
CA VAL A 57 2.54 8.94 -5.53
C VAL A 57 3.24 9.75 -6.59
N ARG A 58 4.51 10.07 -6.34
CA ARG A 58 5.44 10.60 -7.34
C ARG A 58 6.67 9.73 -7.38
N THR A 59 7.04 9.30 -8.58
CA THR A 59 8.25 8.54 -8.85
C THR A 59 9.38 9.45 -9.33
N VAL A 60 10.61 8.93 -9.29
CA VAL A 60 11.73 9.49 -10.05
C VAL A 60 11.38 9.52 -11.55
N SER A 61 12.07 10.38 -12.32
CA SER A 61 11.91 10.49 -13.77
C SER A 61 11.96 9.13 -14.47
N ASP A 62 11.16 8.93 -15.52
CA ASP A 62 11.10 7.73 -16.36
C ASP A 62 10.49 6.45 -15.74
N ARG A 63 9.89 6.53 -14.55
CA ARG A 63 9.15 5.42 -13.91
C ARG A 63 7.64 5.66 -13.97
N ASP A 64 6.85 4.66 -14.39
CA ASP A 64 5.38 4.77 -14.34
C ASP A 64 4.91 4.62 -12.88
N PRO A 65 4.21 5.62 -12.31
CA PRO A 65 3.70 5.54 -10.94
C PRO A 65 2.64 4.45 -10.74
N ILE A 66 1.94 4.01 -11.79
CA ILE A 66 1.02 2.87 -11.69
C ILE A 66 1.78 1.58 -11.40
N ASP A 67 2.88 1.35 -12.14
CA ASP A 67 3.69 0.15 -11.97
C ASP A 67 4.31 0.11 -10.56
N ALA A 68 4.75 1.26 -10.05
CA ALA A 68 5.26 1.37 -8.68
C ALA A 68 4.20 0.97 -7.62
N VAL A 69 2.94 1.39 -7.78
CA VAL A 69 1.84 0.98 -6.88
C VAL A 69 1.54 -0.52 -6.98
N ILE A 70 1.58 -1.09 -8.20
CA ILE A 70 1.37 -2.53 -8.40
C ILE A 70 2.48 -3.33 -7.73
N GLU A 71 3.74 -2.93 -7.88
CA GLU A 71 4.87 -3.61 -7.26
C GLU A 71 4.85 -3.50 -5.73
N ALA A 72 4.53 -2.33 -5.18
CA ALA A 72 4.34 -2.19 -3.74
C ALA A 72 3.23 -3.12 -3.22
N SER A 73 2.11 -3.22 -3.94
CA SER A 73 1.02 -4.16 -3.60
C SER A 73 1.48 -5.63 -3.62
N LYS A 74 2.31 -6.02 -4.59
CA LYS A 74 2.88 -7.38 -4.65
C LYS A 74 3.85 -7.66 -3.50
N ARG A 75 4.66 -6.69 -3.08
CA ARG A 75 5.53 -6.83 -1.90
C ARG A 75 4.72 -7.01 -0.62
N ILE A 76 3.60 -6.28 -0.48
CA ILE A 76 2.66 -6.44 0.64
C ILE A 76 2.08 -7.85 0.65
N ASP A 77 1.64 -8.36 -0.49
CA ASP A 77 1.09 -9.72 -0.62
C ASP A 77 2.11 -10.78 -0.17
N ALA A 78 3.35 -10.67 -0.65
CA ALA A 78 4.44 -11.54 -0.23
C ALA A 78 4.74 -11.44 1.28
N LEU A 79 4.76 -10.23 1.85
CA LEU A 79 4.95 -10.02 3.28
C LEU A 79 3.86 -10.71 4.12
N CYS A 80 2.60 -10.66 3.66
CA CYS A 80 1.49 -11.31 4.33
C CYS A 80 1.62 -12.85 4.29
N GLU A 81 1.99 -13.41 3.14
CA GLU A 81 2.20 -14.86 3.00
C GLU A 81 3.40 -15.33 3.84
N ASP A 82 4.52 -14.61 3.81
CA ASP A 82 5.70 -14.91 4.63
C ASP A 82 5.36 -14.88 6.13
N PHE A 83 4.57 -13.89 6.57
CA PHE A 83 4.11 -13.80 7.96
C PHE A 83 3.22 -14.99 8.34
N LYS A 84 2.27 -15.35 7.46
CA LYS A 84 1.37 -16.47 7.69
C LYS A 84 2.11 -17.79 7.80
N GLU A 85 3.04 -18.06 6.88
CA GLU A 85 3.89 -19.26 6.94
C GLU A 85 4.72 -19.30 8.23
N ALA A 86 5.33 -18.19 8.62
CA ALA A 86 6.12 -18.10 9.84
C ALA A 86 5.27 -18.35 11.09
N PHE A 87 4.03 -17.84 11.10
CA PHE A 87 3.09 -18.03 12.19
C PHE A 87 2.62 -19.50 12.28
N GLU A 88 2.31 -20.14 11.16
CA GLU A 88 1.86 -21.54 11.11
C GLU A 88 2.97 -22.56 11.43
N ARG A 89 4.25 -22.22 11.20
CA ARG A 89 5.40 -23.07 11.55
C ARG A 89 5.64 -23.18 13.06
N VAL A 90 5.10 -22.26 13.86
CA VAL A 90 5.14 -22.36 15.32
C VAL A 90 4.01 -23.32 15.73
N GLU A 91 4.33 -24.61 15.92
CA GLU A 91 3.40 -25.52 16.60
C GLU A 91 2.98 -24.89 17.94
N PRO A 92 1.68 -24.94 18.32
CA PRO A 92 1.28 -24.54 19.66
C PRO A 92 2.12 -25.34 20.66
N PRO A 93 2.56 -24.74 21.79
CA PRO A 93 3.22 -25.52 22.83
C PRO A 93 2.31 -26.70 23.15
N GLY A 94 2.83 -27.92 22.96
CA GLY A 94 2.07 -29.13 23.18
C GLY A 94 1.37 -29.04 24.52
N ASP A 95 0.08 -29.37 24.53
CA ASP A 95 -0.72 -29.54 25.74
C ASP A 95 0.04 -30.51 26.65
N GLU A 96 0.82 -29.99 27.60
CA GLU A 96 1.46 -30.77 28.65
C GLU A 96 0.33 -31.19 29.59
N GLY A 97 -0.32 -32.30 29.23
CA GLY A 97 -1.30 -33.02 30.05
C GLY A 97 -0.68 -33.65 31.30
#